data_AF-A0A7Y6PIC9-F1
#
_entry.id   AF-A0A7Y6PIC9-F1
#
_cell.length_a   1.000
_cell.length_b   1.000
_cell.length_c   1.000
_cell.angle_alpha   90.00
_cell.angle_beta   90.00
_cell.angle_gamma   90.00
#
_symmetry.space_group_name_H-M   'P 1'
#
loop_
_entity.id
_entity.type
_entity.pdbx_description
1 polymer ?
#
loop_
_entity_poly.entity_id
_entity_poly.type
_entity_poly.pdbx_seq_one_letter_code
_entity_poly.pdbx_strand_id
1 'polypeptide(L)'
;LHFVKGIQGLEVQRTTKYSDYQFTEIEPRLFRLKGNVIKEANMLAKSDEYWAKVRQVPLTKKESTMDVFMNRIEQIPGFKYVIFGAKALIENFVETGSKNHPSKFDFGPINTMITSNYVNGTRFRLSGM
;
A
#
# COMPACT_ATOMS: atom_id res chain seq x y z
N LEU A 1 13.64 -18.94 -17.61
CA LEU A 1 13.43 -17.51 -17.92
C LEU A 1 12.00 -17.20 -18.44
N HIS A 2 10.96 -17.92 -17.99
CA HIS A 2 9.58 -17.76 -18.48
C HIS A 2 8.71 -16.80 -17.64
N PHE A 3 9.17 -16.38 -16.47
CA PHE A 3 8.37 -15.57 -15.53
C PHE A 3 8.22 -14.10 -15.96
N VAL A 4 9.20 -13.57 -16.69
CA VAL A 4 9.25 -12.15 -17.11
C VAL A 4 8.18 -11.82 -18.17
N LYS A 5 7.72 -12.81 -18.95
CA LYS A 5 6.68 -12.61 -19.98
C LYS A 5 5.27 -12.38 -19.42
N GLY A 6 5.00 -12.74 -18.15
CA GLY A 6 3.68 -12.58 -17.54
C GLY A 6 3.43 -11.22 -16.88
N ILE A 7 4.47 -10.42 -16.66
CA ILE A 7 4.39 -9.10 -16.00
C ILE A 7 4.21 -7.98 -17.04
N GLN A 8 4.45 -8.26 -18.33
CA GLN A 8 4.15 -7.37 -19.45
C GLN A 8 2.62 -7.22 -19.61
N GLY A 9 2.02 -6.31 -18.85
CA GLY A 9 0.59 -6.00 -18.92
C GLY A 9 -0.03 -5.46 -17.63
N LEU A 10 0.71 -5.45 -16.50
CA LEU A 10 0.22 -4.80 -15.28
C LEU A 10 0.53 -3.30 -15.34
N GLU A 11 -0.48 -2.50 -15.69
CA GLU A 11 -0.42 -1.04 -15.65
C GLU A 11 -1.11 -0.54 -14.37
N VAL A 12 -0.38 0.22 -13.55
CA VAL A 12 -0.94 0.93 -12.40
C VAL A 12 -1.23 2.36 -12.84
N GLN A 13 -2.50 2.70 -13.01
CA GLN A 13 -2.92 4.05 -13.33
C GLN A 13 -3.28 4.82 -12.06
N ARG A 14 -2.68 6.00 -11.87
CA ARG A 14 -3.11 6.96 -10.84
C ARG A 14 -3.56 8.24 -11.52
N THR A 15 -4.84 8.57 -11.39
CA THR A 15 -5.39 9.83 -11.90
C THR A 15 -5.50 10.83 -10.75
N THR A 16 -4.75 11.93 -10.82
CA THR A 16 -4.89 13.06 -9.90
C THR A 16 -5.56 14.19 -10.64
N LYS A 17 -6.72 14.64 -10.15
CA LYS A 17 -7.43 15.79 -10.68
C LYS A 17 -7.66 16.80 -9.55
N TYR A 18 -7.56 18.07 -9.90
CA TYR A 18 -7.83 19.18 -9.01
C TYR A 18 -9.10 19.89 -9.51
N SER A 19 -10.06 20.15 -8.62
CA SER A 19 -11.30 20.88 -8.87
C SER A 19 -11.44 21.99 -7.84
N ASP A 20 -12.43 22.88 -8.04
CA ASP A 20 -12.81 23.91 -7.06
C ASP A 20 -11.68 24.90 -6.74
N TYR A 21 -11.01 25.38 -7.79
CA TYR A 21 -10.01 26.42 -7.66
C TYR A 21 -10.65 27.71 -7.15
N GLN A 22 -10.13 28.20 -6.02
CA GLN A 22 -10.59 29.42 -5.38
C GLN A 22 -9.39 30.33 -5.12
N PHE A 23 -9.52 31.60 -5.48
CA PHE A 23 -8.47 32.61 -5.34
C PHE A 23 -8.68 33.52 -4.12
N THR A 24 -9.60 33.17 -3.23
CA THR A 24 -9.76 33.88 -1.96
C THR A 24 -8.60 33.56 -1.04
N GLU A 25 -8.36 34.45 -0.07
CA GLU A 25 -7.35 34.24 0.94
C GLU A 25 -7.56 32.91 1.68
N ILE A 26 -6.48 32.15 1.86
CA ILE A 26 -6.49 30.85 2.52
C ILE A 26 -6.45 31.08 4.03
N GLU A 27 -7.30 30.38 4.77
CA GLU A 27 -7.40 30.57 6.21
C GLU A 27 -6.07 30.29 6.93
N PRO A 28 -5.51 31.25 7.72
CA PRO A 28 -4.18 31.13 8.32
C PRO A 28 -3.96 29.87 9.17
N ARG A 29 -5.03 29.32 9.76
CA ARG A 29 -4.97 28.09 10.58
C ARG A 29 -4.53 26.86 9.78
N LEU A 30 -4.81 26.81 8.48
CA LEU A 30 -4.48 25.65 7.64
C LEU A 30 -2.97 25.50 7.46
N PHE A 31 -2.22 26.62 7.46
CA PHE A 31 -0.76 26.61 7.39
C PHE A 31 -0.06 26.16 8.68
N ARG A 32 -0.81 26.07 9.80
CA ARG A 32 -0.27 25.53 11.07
C ARG A 32 -0.20 24.00 11.08
N LEU A 33 -0.94 23.35 10.19
CA LEU A 33 -0.96 21.90 10.06
C LEU A 33 0.37 21.42 9.45
N LYS A 34 1.03 20.46 10.09
CA LYS A 34 2.31 19.91 9.63
C LYS A 34 2.09 18.53 9.02
N GLY A 35 2.62 18.30 7.83
CA GLY A 35 2.63 16.99 7.17
C GLY A 35 2.47 17.08 5.65
N ASN A 36 2.99 16.08 4.94
CA ASN A 36 2.87 16.01 3.47
C ASN A 36 1.42 15.76 3.01
N VAL A 37 0.59 15.15 3.87
CA VAL A 37 -0.81 14.87 3.59
C VAL A 37 -1.62 15.22 4.83
N ILE A 38 -2.47 16.23 4.70
CA ILE A 38 -3.41 16.64 5.75
C ILE A 38 -4.71 15.88 5.55
N LYS A 39 -5.18 15.18 6.58
CA LYS A 39 -6.40 14.37 6.55
C LYS A 39 -7.40 14.92 7.56
N GLU A 40 -8.68 14.90 7.22
CA GLU A 40 -9.75 15.25 8.17
C GLU A 40 -9.79 14.22 9.32
N ALA A 41 -10.08 14.66 10.55
CA ALA A 41 -10.04 13.79 11.73
C ALA A 41 -11.02 12.60 11.66
N ASN A 42 -12.17 12.80 11.02
CA ASN A 42 -13.23 11.81 10.82
C ASN A 42 -13.17 11.14 9.44
N MET A 43 -12.07 11.28 8.68
CA MET A 43 -11.97 10.78 7.30
C MET A 43 -12.28 9.28 7.20
N LEU A 44 -11.83 8.48 8.18
CA LEU A 44 -12.07 7.03 8.22
C LEU A 44 -13.50 6.64 8.61
N ALA A 45 -14.28 7.57 9.15
CA ALA A 45 -15.67 7.35 9.56
C ALA A 45 -16.68 7.80 8.49
N LYS A 46 -16.23 8.42 7.39
CA LYS A 46 -17.09 8.80 6.28
C LYS A 46 -17.54 7.55 5.52
N SER A 47 -18.82 7.53 5.11
CA SER A 47 -19.39 6.41 4.35
C SER A 47 -18.85 6.33 2.92
N ASP A 48 -18.96 5.16 2.30
CA ASP A 48 -18.58 4.97 0.89
C ASP A 48 -19.44 5.83 -0.05
N GLU A 49 -20.69 6.08 0.30
CA GLU A 49 -21.61 6.96 -0.42
C GLU A 49 -21.11 8.41 -0.45
N TYR A 50 -20.60 8.89 0.69
CA TYR A 50 -19.99 10.22 0.77
C TYR A 50 -18.80 10.29 -0.19
N TRP A 51 -17.89 9.31 -0.13
CA TRP A 51 -16.73 9.25 -1.02
C TRP A 51 -17.10 9.10 -2.49
N ALA A 52 -18.16 8.37 -2.81
CA ALA A 52 -18.67 8.27 -4.18
C ALA A 52 -19.16 9.62 -4.70
N LYS A 53 -19.78 10.45 -3.84
CA LYS A 53 -20.28 11.79 -4.22
C LYS A 53 -19.16 12.82 -4.38
N VAL A 54 -18.18 12.83 -3.47
CA VAL A 54 -17.11 13.85 -3.47
C VAL A 54 -15.94 13.51 -4.40
N ARG A 55 -15.81 12.26 -4.85
CA ARG A 55 -14.82 11.88 -5.87
C ARG A 55 -15.14 12.57 -7.19
N GLN A 56 -14.16 13.30 -7.73
CA GLN A 56 -14.27 13.91 -9.06
C GLN A 56 -14.33 12.88 -10.20
N VAL A 57 -13.69 11.73 -10.02
CA VAL A 57 -13.70 10.63 -10.99
C VAL A 57 -14.42 9.44 -10.36
N PRO A 58 -15.53 8.97 -10.95
CA PRO A 58 -16.20 7.79 -10.46
C PRO A 58 -15.29 6.58 -10.65
N LEU A 59 -15.33 5.65 -9.69
CA LEU A 59 -14.60 4.40 -9.79
C LEU A 59 -15.16 3.56 -10.94
N THR A 60 -14.29 2.89 -11.67
CA THR A 60 -14.71 1.86 -12.62
C THR A 60 -15.31 0.68 -11.86
N LYS A 61 -16.14 -0.14 -12.52
CA LYS A 61 -16.77 -1.33 -11.89
C LYS A 61 -15.75 -2.31 -11.27
N LYS A 62 -14.53 -2.36 -11.81
CA LYS A 62 -13.45 -3.21 -11.30
C LYS A 62 -12.82 -2.62 -10.04
N GLU A 63 -12.63 -1.31 -10.00
CA GLU A 63 -12.08 -0.62 -8.82
C GLU A 63 -13.06 -0.63 -7.65
N SER A 64 -14.35 -0.42 -7.91
CA SER A 64 -15.37 -0.43 -6.85
C SER A 64 -15.61 -1.80 -6.21
N THR A 65 -15.20 -2.89 -6.89
CA THR A 65 -15.34 -4.27 -6.39
C THR A 65 -14.04 -4.82 -5.80
N MET A 66 -12.96 -4.03 -5.77
CA MET A 66 -11.66 -4.45 -5.27
C MET A 66 -11.71 -4.88 -3.81
N ASP A 67 -12.43 -4.15 -2.95
CA ASP A 67 -12.53 -4.49 -1.52
C ASP A 67 -13.21 -5.85 -1.32
N VAL A 68 -14.27 -6.13 -2.07
CA VAL A 68 -14.95 -7.44 -2.05
C VAL A 68 -14.04 -8.53 -2.60
N PHE A 69 -13.27 -8.24 -3.64
CA PHE A 69 -12.30 -9.16 -4.22
C PHE A 69 -11.19 -9.51 -3.22
N MET A 70 -10.59 -8.52 -2.56
CA MET A 70 -9.57 -8.71 -1.53
C MET A 70 -10.13 -9.52 -0.35
N ASN A 71 -11.34 -9.20 0.12
CA ASN A 71 -12.00 -9.98 1.17
C ASN A 71 -12.20 -11.45 0.77
N ARG A 72 -12.59 -11.73 -0.48
CA ARG A 72 -12.73 -13.11 -0.98
C ARG A 72 -11.39 -13.82 -1.02
N ILE A 73 -10.33 -13.14 -1.45
CA ILE A 73 -8.99 -13.70 -1.50
C ILE A 73 -8.48 -14.02 -0.09
N GLU A 74 -8.67 -13.12 0.87
CA GLU A 74 -8.26 -13.32 2.26
C GLU A 74 -8.98 -14.49 2.93
N GLN A 75 -10.22 -14.78 2.51
CA GLN A 75 -11.00 -15.93 3.00
C GLN A 75 -10.53 -17.27 2.44
N ILE A 76 -9.68 -17.29 1.39
CA ILE A 76 -9.15 -18.55 0.84
C ILE A 76 -8.16 -19.14 1.85
N PRO A 77 -8.39 -20.36 2.36
CA PRO A 77 -7.48 -20.99 3.30
C PRO A 77 -6.10 -21.19 2.67
N GLY A 78 -5.05 -20.75 3.39
CA GLY A 78 -3.66 -20.78 2.92
C GLY A 78 -3.23 -19.54 2.12
N PHE A 79 -4.15 -18.75 1.57
CA PHE A 79 -3.79 -17.58 0.76
C PHE A 79 -3.27 -16.41 1.61
N LYS A 80 -3.60 -16.36 2.90
CA LYS A 80 -3.02 -15.42 3.87
C LYS A 80 -1.48 -15.45 3.89
N TYR A 81 -0.88 -16.64 3.81
CA TYR A 81 0.59 -16.79 3.78
C TYR A 81 1.19 -16.36 2.44
N VAL A 82 0.43 -16.56 1.35
CA VAL A 82 0.83 -16.11 0.00
C VAL A 82 0.81 -14.58 -0.08
N ILE A 83 -0.24 -13.93 0.43
CA ILE A 83 -0.31 -12.46 0.55
C ILE A 83 0.84 -11.94 1.40
N PHE A 84 1.07 -12.56 2.56
CA PHE A 84 2.14 -12.16 3.46
C PHE A 84 3.52 -12.25 2.78
N GLY A 85 3.81 -13.37 2.12
CA GLY A 85 5.07 -13.55 1.36
C GLY A 85 5.20 -12.58 0.19
N ALA A 86 4.12 -12.31 -0.54
CA ALA A 86 4.12 -11.34 -1.64
C ALA A 86 4.31 -9.90 -1.13
N LYS A 87 3.62 -9.51 -0.05
CA LYS A 87 3.74 -8.20 0.60
C LYS A 87 5.17 -7.97 1.08
N ALA A 88 5.74 -8.97 1.74
CA ALA A 88 7.13 -8.99 2.19
C ALA A 88 8.13 -8.75 1.03
N LEU A 89 7.94 -9.42 -0.12
CA LEU A 89 8.81 -9.25 -1.29
C LEU A 89 8.63 -7.90 -2.00
N ILE A 90 7.41 -7.37 -2.07
CA ILE A 90 7.10 -6.08 -2.73
C ILE A 90 7.55 -4.90 -1.86
N GLU A 91 7.21 -4.92 -0.57
CA GLU A 91 7.50 -3.85 0.39
C GLU A 91 8.95 -3.93 0.93
N ASN A 92 9.71 -4.97 0.57
CA ASN A 92 11.07 -5.26 1.02
C ASN A 92 11.24 -5.48 2.54
N PHE A 93 10.22 -5.23 3.35
CA PHE A 93 10.22 -5.38 4.80
C PHE A 93 9.05 -6.28 5.24
N VAL A 94 9.30 -7.15 6.22
CA VAL A 94 8.29 -7.91 6.94
C VAL A 94 7.94 -7.14 8.20
N GLU A 95 6.77 -6.51 8.20
CA GLU A 95 6.19 -5.95 9.43
C GLU A 95 5.86 -7.13 10.37
N THR A 96 6.59 -7.26 11.49
CA THR A 96 6.33 -8.34 12.48
C THR A 96 5.14 -8.02 13.38
N GLY A 97 4.58 -6.81 13.24
CA GLY A 97 3.44 -6.31 14.01
C GLY A 97 2.10 -6.60 13.36
N SER A 98 1.10 -6.92 14.18
CA SER A 98 -0.31 -6.98 13.82
C SER A 98 -1.09 -5.89 14.56
N LYS A 99 -2.26 -5.47 14.07
CA LYS A 99 -3.15 -4.51 14.76
C LYS A 99 -3.43 -4.87 16.24
N ASN A 100 -3.37 -6.17 16.58
CA ASN A 100 -3.59 -6.66 17.95
C ASN A 100 -2.30 -6.94 18.71
N HIS A 101 -1.13 -6.97 18.04
CA HIS A 101 0.18 -7.21 18.64
C HIS A 101 1.23 -6.30 17.98
N PRO A 102 1.42 -5.07 18.49
CA PRO A 102 2.39 -4.15 17.93
C PRO A 102 3.82 -4.67 18.17
N SER A 103 4.53 -5.04 17.10
CA SER A 103 5.98 -5.25 17.12
C SER A 103 6.66 -3.91 16.88
N LYS A 104 7.78 -3.65 17.58
CA LYS A 104 8.65 -2.49 17.35
C LYS A 104 9.84 -2.83 16.43
N PHE A 105 9.78 -3.98 15.77
CA PHE A 105 10.87 -4.50 14.95
C PHE A 105 10.30 -5.11 13.67
N ASP A 106 10.75 -4.57 12.54
CA ASP A 106 10.40 -4.97 11.19
C ASP A 106 11.63 -5.60 10.53
N PHE A 107 11.52 -6.82 10.01
CA PHE A 107 12.65 -7.49 9.36
C PHE A 107 12.82 -7.02 7.92
N GLY A 108 13.96 -6.43 7.55
CA GLY A 108 14.26 -6.06 6.16
C GLY A 108 15.65 -5.43 5.97
N PRO A 109 16.18 -5.34 4.73
CA PRO A 109 15.52 -5.62 3.44
C PRO A 109 15.61 -7.10 2.99
N ILE A 110 14.47 -7.73 2.66
CA ILE A 110 14.36 -9.15 2.27
C ILE A 110 15.18 -9.48 1.03
N ASN A 111 15.19 -8.60 0.02
CA ASN A 111 15.99 -8.77 -1.19
C ASN A 111 17.50 -8.83 -0.95
N THR A 112 17.96 -8.48 0.26
CA THR A 112 19.38 -8.53 0.67
C THR A 112 19.66 -9.57 1.76
N MET A 113 18.62 -10.26 2.27
CA MET A 113 18.77 -11.24 3.35
C MET A 113 19.52 -12.50 2.92
N ILE A 114 19.39 -12.92 1.66
CA ILE A 114 20.10 -14.07 1.10
C ILE A 114 20.72 -13.65 -0.23
N THR A 115 22.04 -13.51 -0.26
CA THR A 115 22.79 -13.17 -1.48
C THR A 115 23.84 -14.25 -1.74
N SER A 116 23.93 -14.78 -2.95
CA SER A 116 24.96 -15.77 -3.32
C SER A 116 25.76 -15.27 -4.52
N ASN A 117 27.09 -15.41 -4.48
CA ASN A 117 27.97 -15.14 -5.63
C ASN A 117 29.05 -16.25 -5.72
N TYR A 118 29.50 -16.55 -6.93
CA TYR A 118 30.51 -17.57 -7.27
C TYR A 118 31.81 -17.43 -6.46
N VAL A 119 32.20 -16.20 -6.10
CA VAL A 119 33.42 -15.92 -5.32
C VAL A 119 33.19 -15.98 -3.80
N ASN A 120 32.00 -15.62 -3.32
CA ASN A 120 31.74 -15.35 -1.89
C ASN A 120 30.79 -16.35 -1.20
N GLY A 121 30.24 -17.34 -1.91
CA GLY A 121 29.27 -18.29 -1.37
C GLY A 121 27.94 -17.65 -0.97
N THR A 122 27.09 -18.38 -0.23
CA THR A 122 25.80 -17.88 0.27
C THR A 122 26.00 -17.04 1.52
N ARG A 123 25.54 -15.79 1.49
CA ARG A 123 25.57 -14.84 2.60
C ARG A 123 24.17 -14.59 3.12
N PHE A 124 24.01 -14.78 4.42
CA PHE A 124 22.82 -14.43 5.16
C PHE A 124 23.01 -13.08 5.84
N ARG A 125 22.10 -12.13 5.63
CA ARG A 125 22.09 -10.82 6.31
C ARG A 125 20.78 -10.69 7.08
N LEU A 126 20.88 -10.45 8.39
CA LEU A 126 19.73 -10.09 9.23
C LEU A 126 19.82 -8.61 9.53
N SER A 127 18.79 -7.88 9.10
CA SER A 127 18.63 -6.44 9.30
C SER A 127 17.16 -6.16 9.59
N GLY A 128 16.88 -5.12 10.37
CA GLY A 128 15.55 -4.68 10.70
C GLY A 128 15.57 -3.30 11.37
N MET A 129 14.43 -2.61 11.35
CA MET A 129 14.21 -1.32 12.02
C MET A 129 13.14 -1.43 13.09
#